data_AF-A0A9R0WC72-F1
#
_entry.id   AF-A0A9R0WC72-F1
#
_cell.length_a   1.000
_cell.length_b   1.000
_cell.length_c   1.000
_cell.angle_alpha   90.00
_cell.angle_beta   90.00
_cell.angle_gamma   90.00
#
_symmetry.space_group_name_H-M   'P 1'
#
loop_
_entity.id
_entity.type
_entity.pdbx_description
1 polymer ?
#
loop_
_entity_poly.entity_id
_entity_poly.type
_entity_poly.pdbx_seq_one_letter_code
_entity_poly.pdbx_strand_id
1 'polypeptide(L)'
;MAEEPSAKRHHAETSDKRSNLVDIKVPGEKRNYTRTLEGVELHGKETLEIICTSEPDKAGEVISRMWRKLGGKFRRIVGVGVHYTNEDEPPQMAAVLQLCVDELCLVYHIAAATKW
;
A
#
# COMPACT_ATOMS: atom_id res chain seq x y z
N MET A 1 53.80 -8.07 -13.96
CA MET A 1 52.58 -8.85 -13.63
C MET A 1 52.10 -8.31 -12.29
N ALA A 2 51.04 -7.51 -12.29
CA ALA A 2 50.52 -6.88 -11.08
C ALA A 2 49.41 -7.77 -10.50
N GLU A 3 49.48 -8.06 -9.20
CA GLU A 3 48.47 -8.79 -8.45
C GLU A 3 47.20 -7.93 -8.30
N GLU A 4 46.04 -8.45 -8.71
CA GLU A 4 44.73 -7.82 -8.47
C GLU A 4 44.32 -7.97 -6.99
N PRO A 5 43.73 -6.94 -6.36
CA PRO A 5 43.23 -7.06 -4.99
C PRO A 5 41.91 -7.83 -4.97
N SER A 6 41.91 -8.97 -4.28
CA SER A 6 40.70 -9.77 -4.02
C SER A 6 39.69 -8.96 -3.19
N ALA A 7 38.59 -8.55 -3.83
CA ALA A 7 37.47 -7.91 -3.16
C ALA A 7 36.74 -8.94 -2.27
N LYS A 8 36.92 -8.83 -0.95
CA LYS A 8 36.14 -9.58 0.05
C LYS A 8 34.66 -9.27 -0.12
N ARG A 9 33.92 -10.20 -0.74
CA ARG A 9 32.45 -10.16 -0.75
C ARG A 9 31.96 -10.52 0.66
N HIS A 10 31.42 -9.54 1.36
CA HIS A 10 30.64 -9.78 2.57
C HIS A 10 29.36 -10.52 2.15
N HIS A 11 29.38 -11.85 2.27
CA HIS A 11 28.16 -12.65 2.24
C HIS A 11 27.45 -12.40 3.57
N ALA A 12 26.57 -11.39 3.60
CA ALA A 12 25.52 -11.37 4.59
C ALA A 12 24.55 -12.48 4.21
N GLU A 13 24.48 -13.55 5.00
CA GLU A 13 23.40 -14.52 4.93
C GLU A 13 22.09 -13.74 5.16
N THR A 14 21.35 -13.50 4.08
CA THR A 14 19.98 -13.01 4.16
C THR A 14 19.18 -14.13 4.80
N SER A 15 18.94 -14.01 6.10
CA SER A 15 18.02 -14.85 6.84
C SER A 15 16.73 -14.99 6.03
N ASP A 16 16.44 -16.22 5.60
CA ASP A 16 15.25 -16.67 4.86
C ASP A 16 13.99 -16.61 5.75
N LYS A 17 13.86 -15.53 6.53
CA LYS A 17 12.64 -15.18 7.23
C LYS A 17 11.74 -14.59 6.18
N ARG A 18 11.06 -15.45 5.42
CA ARG A 18 9.82 -15.11 4.73
C ARG A 18 8.99 -14.41 5.79
N SER A 19 8.90 -13.08 5.72
CA SER A 19 7.98 -12.33 6.56
C SER A 19 6.61 -12.97 6.33
N ASN A 20 5.71 -12.92 7.31
CA ASN A 20 4.35 -13.40 7.13
C ASN A 20 3.63 -12.50 6.11
N LEU A 21 4.03 -12.59 4.84
CA LEU A 21 3.44 -11.92 3.71
C LEU A 21 2.03 -12.47 3.65
N VAL A 22 1.07 -11.62 4.00
CA VAL A 22 -0.34 -11.90 3.76
C VAL A 22 -0.43 -12.06 2.25
N ASP A 23 -0.66 -13.29 1.80
CA ASP A 23 -0.79 -13.60 0.38
C ASP A 23 -2.03 -12.87 -0.13
N ILE A 24 -1.81 -11.79 -0.88
CA ILE A 24 -2.89 -11.01 -1.47
C ILE A 24 -3.36 -11.80 -2.69
N LYS A 25 -4.28 -12.72 -2.45
CA LYS A 25 -4.99 -13.43 -3.50
C LYS A 25 -5.75 -12.44 -4.36
N VAL A 26 -5.26 -12.25 -5.57
CA VAL A 26 -5.95 -11.52 -6.64
C VAL A 26 -7.26 -12.26 -6.91
N PRO A 27 -8.42 -11.59 -6.79
CA PRO A 27 -9.67 -12.21 -7.18
C PRO A 27 -9.64 -12.48 -8.70
N GLY A 28 -9.99 -13.71 -9.12
CA GLY A 28 -10.02 -14.08 -10.55
C GLY A 28 -11.08 -13.33 -11.37
N GLU A 29 -11.92 -12.53 -10.72
CA GLU A 29 -12.88 -11.63 -11.36
C GLU A 29 -12.88 -10.27 -10.67
N LYS A 30 -13.15 -9.22 -11.45
CA LYS A 30 -13.37 -7.87 -10.95
C LYS A 30 -14.50 -7.88 -9.92
N ARG A 31 -14.27 -7.27 -8.77
CA ARG A 31 -15.29 -7.12 -7.71
C ARG A 31 -15.34 -5.67 -7.30
N ASN A 32 -16.47 -5.01 -7.55
CA ASN A 32 -16.72 -3.65 -7.08
C ASN A 32 -17.19 -3.69 -5.63
N TYR A 33 -16.52 -2.96 -4.76
CA TYR A 33 -16.97 -2.75 -3.40
C TYR A 33 -16.40 -1.46 -2.84
N THR A 34 -17.12 -0.93 -1.85
CA THR A 34 -16.64 0.11 -0.97
C THR A 34 -17.06 -0.25 0.45
N ARG A 35 -16.12 -0.16 1.39
CA ARG A 35 -16.35 -0.34 2.82
C ARG A 35 -15.66 0.77 3.58
N THR A 36 -16.41 1.43 4.46
CA THR A 36 -15.87 2.42 5.39
C THR A 36 -15.69 1.76 6.75
N LEU A 37 -14.55 2.01 7.39
CA LEU A 37 -14.27 1.70 8.79
C LEU A 37 -14.09 3.04 9.49
N GLU A 38 -14.97 3.35 10.43
CA GLU A 38 -14.93 4.58 11.22
C GLU A 38 -14.45 4.26 12.63
N GLY A 39 -13.83 5.24 13.29
CA GLY A 39 -13.41 5.09 14.69
C GLY A 39 -12.30 4.06 14.88
N VAL A 40 -11.47 3.81 13.85
CA VAL A 40 -10.35 2.87 13.98
C VAL A 40 -9.31 3.50 14.90
N GLU A 41 -9.24 3.01 16.13
CA GLU A 41 -8.35 3.55 17.17
C GLU A 41 -6.89 3.43 16.76
N LEU A 42 -6.18 4.55 16.83
CA LEU A 42 -4.73 4.59 16.92
C LEU A 42 -4.31 4.58 18.38
N HIS A 43 -3.01 4.60 18.63
CA HIS A 43 -2.48 4.67 19.99
C HIS A 43 -3.01 5.93 20.71
N GLY A 44 -3.91 5.75 21.68
CA GLY A 44 -4.51 6.84 22.47
C GLY A 44 -5.97 7.10 22.12
N LYS A 45 -6.33 8.37 21.89
CA LYS A 45 -7.71 8.83 21.57
C LYS A 45 -7.89 9.24 20.11
N GLU A 46 -6.84 9.11 19.29
CA GLU A 46 -6.89 9.42 17.87
C GLU A 46 -7.57 8.26 17.13
N THR A 47 -8.42 8.58 16.16
CA THR A 47 -9.11 7.56 15.36
C THR A 47 -8.97 7.86 13.87
N LEU A 48 -9.02 6.82 13.05
CA LEU A 48 -8.98 6.91 11.59
C LEU A 48 -10.34 6.60 10.97
N GLU A 49 -10.68 7.35 9.92
CA GLU A 49 -11.65 6.96 8.89
C GLU A 49 -10.88 6.24 7.78
N ILE A 50 -11.14 4.94 7.58
CA ILE A 50 -10.51 4.13 6.53
C ILE A 50 -11.55 3.77 5.48
N ILE A 51 -11.35 4.19 4.24
CA ILE A 51 -12.16 3.75 3.10
C ILE A 51 -11.40 2.67 2.34
N CYS A 52 -11.91 1.45 2.38
CA CYS A 52 -11.46 0.34 1.55
C CYS A 52 -12.32 0.26 0.30
N THR A 53 -11.76 0.38 -0.89
CA THR A 53 -12.54 0.33 -2.14
C THR A 53 -11.78 -0.30 -3.28
N SER A 54 -12.50 -0.94 -4.19
CA SER A 54 -12.02 -1.33 -5.52
C SER A 54 -12.65 -0.48 -6.63
N GLU A 55 -13.48 0.50 -6.27
CA GLU A 55 -14.18 1.36 -7.22
C GLU A 55 -13.31 2.59 -7.53
N PRO A 56 -12.85 2.78 -8.79
CA PRO A 56 -11.96 3.88 -9.16
C PRO A 56 -12.57 5.26 -8.88
N ASP A 57 -13.86 5.44 -9.16
CA ASP A 57 -14.56 6.70 -8.95
C ASP A 57 -14.60 7.06 -7.45
N LYS A 58 -14.84 6.07 -6.59
CA LYS A 58 -14.83 6.26 -5.15
C LYS A 58 -13.42 6.58 -4.63
N ALA A 59 -12.41 5.88 -5.14
CA ALA A 59 -11.01 6.20 -4.83
C ALA A 59 -10.67 7.65 -5.21
N GLY A 60 -11.10 8.11 -6.39
CA GLY A 60 -10.94 9.50 -6.85
C GLY A 60 -11.66 10.53 -5.96
N GLU A 61 -12.87 10.22 -5.50
CA GLU A 61 -13.62 11.04 -4.55
C GLU A 61 -12.85 11.20 -3.22
N VAL A 62 -12.33 10.10 -2.67
CA VAL A 62 -11.56 10.12 -1.42
C VAL A 62 -10.24 10.87 -1.60
N ILE A 63 -9.54 10.68 -2.72
CA ILE A 63 -8.33 11.44 -3.05
C ILE A 63 -8.64 12.95 -3.11
N SER A 64 -9.78 13.33 -3.68
CA SER A 64 -10.23 14.72 -3.71
C SER A 64 -10.54 15.27 -2.31
N ARG A 65 -11.11 14.45 -1.41
CA ARG A 65 -11.28 14.79 0.01
C ARG A 65 -9.92 15.01 0.69
N MET A 66 -8.92 14.15 0.45
CA MET A 66 -7.56 14.30 0.98
C MET A 66 -6.89 15.59 0.49
N TRP A 67 -7.01 15.92 -0.80
CA TRP A 67 -6.48 17.18 -1.35
C TRP A 67 -7.07 18.41 -0.65
N ARG A 68 -8.38 18.42 -0.35
CA ARG A 68 -9.01 19.50 0.43
C ARG A 68 -8.43 19.62 1.84
N LYS A 69 -8.14 18.50 2.52
CA LYS A 69 -7.47 18.50 3.84
C LYS A 69 -6.03 19.04 3.79
N LEU A 70 -5.32 18.80 2.67
CA LEU A 70 -3.98 19.34 2.43
C LEU A 70 -3.98 20.82 2.02
N GLY A 71 -5.10 21.32 1.51
CA GLY A 71 -5.27 22.71 1.09
C GLY A 71 -5.02 23.68 2.25
N GLY A 72 -4.29 24.77 1.98
CA GLY A 72 -3.98 25.79 2.99
C GLY A 72 -2.90 25.41 4.02
N LYS A 73 -2.40 24.16 4.01
CA LYS A 73 -1.30 23.75 4.90
C LYS A 73 0.05 24.17 4.33
N PHE A 74 0.89 24.75 5.19
CA PHE A 74 2.29 25.10 4.86
C PHE A 74 3.14 23.86 4.56
N ARG A 75 2.87 22.74 5.25
CA ARG A 75 3.47 21.42 4.98
C ARG A 75 2.38 20.41 4.68
N ARG A 76 2.57 19.63 3.61
CA ARG A 76 1.65 18.59 3.16
C ARG A 76 2.36 17.25 3.31
N ILE A 77 1.84 16.39 4.17
CA ILE A 77 2.40 15.07 4.46
C ILE A 77 1.36 14.03 4.05
N VAL A 78 1.80 13.01 3.32
CA VAL A 78 0.97 11.90 2.88
C VAL A 78 1.70 10.61 3.23
N GLY A 79 1.05 9.74 4.00
CA GLY A 79 1.51 8.38 4.20
C GLY A 79 1.16 7.55 2.96
N VAL A 80 2.13 6.79 2.44
CA VAL A 80 1.94 5.94 1.25
C VAL A 80 2.40 4.53 1.56
N GLY A 81 1.56 3.55 1.26
CA GLY A 81 1.90 2.12 1.33
C GLY A 81 1.47 1.43 0.04
N VAL A 82 2.29 0.51 -0.47
CA VAL A 82 1.95 -0.31 -1.63
C VAL A 82 2.19 -1.75 -1.27
N HIS A 83 1.19 -2.60 -1.52
CA HIS A 83 1.33 -4.04 -1.40
C HIS A 83 1.27 -4.67 -2.78
N TYR A 84 2.15 -5.63 -3.01
CA TYR A 84 2.29 -6.35 -4.27
C TYR A 84 1.68 -7.74 -4.18
N THR A 85 1.45 -8.36 -5.33
CA THR A 85 1.13 -9.78 -5.43
C THR A 85 2.31 -10.66 -5.05
N ASN A 86 2.03 -11.95 -4.86
CA ASN A 86 3.01 -12.94 -4.43
C ASN A 86 4.29 -12.88 -5.29
N GLU A 87 5.44 -12.93 -4.62
CA GLU A 87 6.76 -12.86 -5.24
C GLU A 87 7.08 -14.10 -6.09
N ASP A 88 6.41 -15.22 -5.82
CA ASP A 88 6.63 -16.51 -6.46
C ASP A 88 5.98 -16.63 -7.86
N GLU A 89 5.07 -15.72 -8.23
CA GLU A 89 4.36 -15.72 -9.52
C GLU A 89 4.64 -14.41 -10.31
N PRO A 90 5.68 -14.37 -11.16
CA PRO A 90 5.94 -13.21 -12.00
C PRO A 90 4.88 -13.02 -13.10
N PRO A 91 4.56 -11.77 -13.49
CA PRO A 91 5.12 -10.51 -13.00
C PRO A 91 4.47 -10.00 -11.70
N GLN A 92 5.28 -9.46 -10.78
CA GLN A 92 4.79 -8.79 -9.57
C GLN A 92 4.03 -7.51 -9.93
N MET A 93 2.81 -7.38 -9.43
CA MET A 93 1.95 -6.22 -9.68
C MET A 93 1.50 -5.59 -8.37
N ALA A 94 1.31 -4.26 -8.36
CA ALA A 94 0.73 -3.58 -7.23
C ALA A 94 -0.73 -4.03 -7.05
N ALA A 95 -1.01 -4.69 -5.93
CA ALA A 95 -2.32 -5.24 -5.61
C ALA A 95 -3.15 -4.25 -4.79
N VAL A 96 -2.52 -3.50 -3.87
CA VAL A 96 -3.19 -2.54 -3.00
C VAL A 96 -2.36 -1.27 -2.88
N LEU A 97 -3.00 -0.11 -3.03
CA LEU A 97 -2.43 1.20 -2.71
C LEU A 97 -3.10 1.74 -1.44
N GLN A 98 -2.29 2.23 -0.51
CA GLN A 98 -2.75 2.92 0.69
C GLN A 98 -2.27 4.37 0.67
N LEU A 99 -3.18 5.30 0.94
CA LEU A 99 -2.89 6.72 1.12
C LEU A 99 -3.49 7.17 2.44
N CYS A 100 -2.74 7.92 3.26
CA CYS A 100 -3.25 8.50 4.50
C CYS A 100 -2.88 9.98 4.61
N VAL A 101 -3.87 10.81 4.95
CA VAL A 101 -3.73 12.24 5.21
C VAL A 101 -4.52 12.57 6.47
N ASP A 102 -3.82 13.05 7.50
CA ASP A 102 -4.37 13.24 8.84
C ASP A 102 -5.10 11.95 9.29
N GLU A 103 -6.37 12.07 9.67
CA GLU A 103 -7.22 10.97 10.13
C GLU A 103 -7.93 10.19 9.00
N LEU A 104 -7.66 10.52 7.73
CA LEU A 104 -8.33 9.90 6.58
C LEU A 104 -7.37 8.98 5.82
N CYS A 105 -7.73 7.70 5.70
CA CYS A 105 -7.00 6.71 4.92
C CYS A 105 -7.86 6.10 3.80
N LEU A 106 -7.23 5.91 2.64
CA LEU A 106 -7.76 5.17 1.50
C LEU A 106 -6.96 3.87 1.38
N VAL A 107 -7.66 2.75 1.26
CA VAL A 107 -7.11 1.45 0.87
C VAL A 107 -7.75 1.09 -0.47
N TYR A 108 -7.05 1.38 -1.56
CA TYR A 108 -7.50 1.10 -2.92
C TYR A 108 -7.00 -0.28 -3.37
N HIS A 109 -7.93 -1.22 -3.55
CA HIS A 109 -7.65 -2.59 -3.95
C HIS A 109 -7.59 -2.70 -5.48
N ILE A 110 -6.44 -2.33 -6.04
CA ILE A 110 -6.15 -2.31 -7.48
C ILE A 110 -6.46 -3.68 -8.10
N ALA A 111 -6.01 -4.76 -7.46
CA ALA A 111 -6.23 -6.13 -7.94
C ALA A 111 -7.71 -6.51 -8.09
N ALA A 112 -8.60 -5.93 -7.28
CA ALA A 112 -10.04 -6.16 -7.40
C ALA A 112 -10.73 -5.19 -8.38
N ALA A 113 -10.09 -4.05 -8.68
CA ALA A 113 -10.61 -2.99 -9.55
C ALA A 113 -10.42 -3.32 -11.05
N THR A 114 -9.35 -4.05 -11.37
CA THR A 114 -9.00 -4.46 -12.73
C THR A 114 -9.24 -5.96 -12.91
N LYS A 115 -9.67 -6.36 -14.11
CA LYS A 115 -9.61 -7.78 -14.51
C LYS A 115 -8.20 -8.01 -15.06
N TRP A 116 -7.50 -8.98 -14.51
CA TRP A 116 -6.13 -9.31 -14.91
C TRP A 116 -6.16 -10.33 -16.04
#